data_AF-A0A828RTQ8-F1
#
_entry.id   AF-A0A828RTQ8-F1
#
_cell.length_a   1.000
_cell.length_b   1.000
_cell.length_c   1.000
_cell.angle_alpha   90.00
_cell.angle_beta   90.00
_cell.angle_gamma   90.00
#
_symmetry.space_group_name_H-M   'P 1'
#
loop_
_entity.id
_entity.type
_entity.pdbx_description
1 polymer ?
#
loop_
_entity_poly.entity_id
_entity_poly.type
_entity_poly.pdbx_seq_one_letter_code
_entity_poly.pdbx_strand_id
1 'polypeptide(L)'
;MKKLASLLAVFGLTLSLGACSNETAQPEATPTPEVSETTEAPEVEAETAASEGNKEQADGYTSASSTKTTLTGDALTEATTGLVEVSSDLASLATTQEEGYVAPETAAHVQILSVNPTGTVGFSTIAAWQYQQNEDGVDQVVVQLTDGQNARNLAEVGNRGSIIVHNGLYYILHLETVAVDVLEYTEENFNNGLFNYAYTGAAHQASQYNITFNVLAVESTPVALLD
;
A
#
# COMPACT_ATOMS: atom_id res chain seq x y z
N MET A 1 38.46 40.53 27.23
CA MET A 1 38.46 40.95 28.65
C MET A 1 37.14 40.53 29.29
N LYS A 2 37.21 39.78 30.42
CA LYS A 2 36.30 39.74 31.61
C LYS A 2 34.77 39.80 31.36
N LYS A 3 33.88 38.90 31.79
CA LYS A 3 33.74 37.96 32.95
C LYS A 3 32.56 36.99 32.62
N LEU A 4 32.59 35.68 32.93
CA LEU A 4 32.00 34.98 34.11
C LEU A 4 30.54 35.39 34.44
N ALA A 5 29.55 34.53 34.73
CA ALA A 5 29.48 33.18 35.33
C ALA A 5 28.08 32.56 35.02
N SER A 6 27.94 31.26 34.71
CA SER A 6 27.60 30.14 35.60
C SER A 6 26.31 30.27 36.44
N LEU A 7 25.33 29.39 36.19
CA LEU A 7 24.60 28.74 37.29
C LEU A 7 24.17 27.31 36.90
N LEU A 8 24.74 26.38 37.65
CA LEU A 8 24.47 24.95 37.73
C LEU A 8 23.37 24.75 38.80
N ALA A 9 22.40 23.88 38.56
CA ALA A 9 21.57 23.31 39.63
C ALA A 9 21.45 21.80 39.44
N VAL A 10 22.13 21.09 40.34
CA VAL A 10 22.08 19.65 40.60
C VAL A 10 21.23 19.45 41.85
N PHE A 11 20.24 18.55 41.79
CA PHE A 11 19.68 17.73 42.88
C PHE A 11 18.87 16.63 42.16
N GLY A 12 19.13 15.33 42.26
CA GLY A 12 19.46 14.48 43.43
C GLY A 12 18.27 13.51 43.63
N LEU A 13 18.17 12.45 42.82
CA LEU A 13 18.35 11.03 43.17
C LEU A 13 17.54 10.51 44.39
N THR A 14 16.57 9.62 44.14
CA THR A 14 16.36 8.41 44.98
C THR A 14 15.97 7.21 44.12
N LEU A 15 16.77 6.16 44.26
CA LEU A 15 16.52 4.79 43.81
C LEU A 15 15.49 4.10 44.72
N SER A 16 14.69 3.21 44.14
CA SER A 16 14.18 2.03 44.83
C SER A 16 14.20 0.84 43.88
N LEU A 17 15.06 -0.13 44.20
CA LEU A 17 15.08 -1.47 43.63
C LEU A 17 13.97 -2.31 44.30
N GLY A 18 13.23 -3.07 43.50
CA GLY A 18 12.38 -4.16 43.96
C GLY A 18 12.24 -5.20 42.85
N ALA A 19 12.94 -6.31 42.97
CA ALA A 19 12.90 -7.45 42.07
C ALA A 19 11.98 -8.57 42.60
N CYS A 20 11.54 -9.41 41.66
CA CYS A 20 10.99 -10.77 41.78
C CYS A 20 9.52 -10.94 42.21
N SER A 21 8.67 -11.38 41.28
CA SER A 21 8.37 -12.81 41.15
C SER A 21 7.60 -13.13 39.86
N ASN A 22 8.04 -14.20 39.21
CA ASN A 22 7.34 -14.97 38.18
C ASN A 22 6.02 -15.49 38.73
N GLU A 23 4.92 -15.35 37.99
CA GLU A 23 3.80 -16.28 38.10
C GLU A 23 3.28 -16.64 36.70
N THR A 24 3.56 -17.88 36.35
CA THR A 24 3.18 -18.54 35.10
C THR A 24 1.69 -18.85 35.15
N ALA A 25 0.86 -18.18 34.34
CA ALA A 25 -0.53 -18.56 34.16
C ALA A 25 -0.65 -19.56 32.99
N GLN A 26 -0.78 -20.83 33.34
CA GLN A 26 -1.20 -21.93 32.47
C GLN A 26 -2.73 -21.85 32.29
N PRO A 27 -3.28 -21.90 31.06
CA PRO A 27 -4.65 -22.30 30.87
C PRO A 27 -4.76 -23.82 30.70
N GLU A 28 -5.74 -24.36 31.41
CA GLU A 28 -6.10 -25.76 31.57
C GLU A 28 -6.48 -26.43 30.25
N ALA A 29 -6.12 -27.72 30.13
CA ALA A 29 -6.59 -28.62 29.10
C ALA A 29 -7.93 -29.24 29.53
N THR A 30 -8.94 -29.21 28.65
CA THR A 30 -10.07 -30.18 28.64
C THR A 30 -10.83 -30.07 27.30
N PRO A 31 -11.60 -31.09 26.86
CA PRO A 31 -11.12 -32.26 26.13
C PRO A 31 -11.74 -32.38 24.72
N THR A 32 -11.10 -33.20 23.89
CA THR A 32 -11.62 -33.79 22.66
C THR A 32 -12.92 -34.58 22.92
N PRO A 33 -13.98 -34.46 22.10
CA PRO A 33 -15.01 -35.48 22.04
C PRO A 33 -14.66 -36.56 21.02
N GLU A 34 -14.77 -37.81 21.48
CA GLU A 34 -14.68 -39.05 20.73
C GLU A 34 -15.71 -39.15 19.59
N VAL A 35 -15.27 -39.90 18.58
CA VAL A 35 -16.07 -40.49 17.51
C VAL A 35 -17.11 -41.45 18.08
N SER A 36 -18.34 -41.44 17.55
CA SER A 36 -19.24 -42.59 17.60
C SER A 36 -19.98 -42.75 16.29
N GLU A 37 -20.21 -44.02 16.00
CA GLU A 37 -20.42 -44.65 14.71
C GLU A 37 -21.90 -44.70 14.26
N THR A 38 -22.08 -44.68 12.93
CA THR A 38 -23.09 -45.39 12.11
C THR A 38 -24.55 -44.97 12.16
N THR A 39 -25.08 -44.53 11.00
CA THR A 39 -26.34 -45.02 10.43
C THR A 39 -26.30 -44.86 8.89
N GLU A 40 -26.54 -45.95 8.17
CA GLU A 40 -26.55 -46.08 6.71
C GLU A 40 -27.83 -45.53 6.03
N ALA A 41 -27.67 -45.28 4.72
CA ALA A 41 -28.59 -45.50 3.59
C ALA A 41 -29.16 -44.25 2.89
N PRO A 42 -29.44 -44.29 1.56
CA PRO A 42 -28.93 -45.17 0.50
C PRO A 42 -28.32 -44.40 -0.70
N GLU A 43 -27.58 -45.14 -1.55
CA GLU A 43 -27.17 -44.74 -2.90
C GLU A 43 -28.38 -44.28 -3.73
N VAL A 44 -28.25 -43.12 -4.37
CA VAL A 44 -29.01 -42.78 -5.58
C VAL A 44 -27.99 -42.39 -6.64
N GLU A 45 -27.79 -43.31 -7.57
CA GLU A 45 -27.10 -43.03 -8.82
C GLU A 45 -27.84 -41.92 -9.56
N ALA A 46 -27.14 -40.82 -9.83
CA ALA A 46 -27.56 -39.83 -10.81
C ALA A 46 -26.40 -39.60 -11.77
N GLU A 47 -26.37 -40.44 -12.80
CA GLU A 47 -25.64 -40.19 -14.05
C GLU A 47 -26.03 -38.78 -14.55
N THR A 48 -25.13 -37.81 -14.42
CA THR A 48 -25.25 -36.51 -15.08
C THR A 48 -23.99 -36.26 -15.87
N ALA A 49 -24.17 -36.28 -17.19
CA ALA A 49 -23.15 -36.11 -18.18
C ALA A 49 -22.24 -34.90 -17.91
N ALA A 50 -20.93 -35.15 -17.94
CA ALA A 50 -19.93 -34.09 -18.01
C ALA A 50 -20.11 -33.31 -19.31
N SER A 51 -20.83 -32.20 -19.23
CA SER A 51 -20.70 -31.13 -20.20
C SER A 51 -19.37 -30.43 -19.89
N GLU A 52 -18.33 -30.74 -20.68
CA GLU A 52 -17.13 -29.91 -20.77
C GLU A 52 -17.53 -28.55 -21.38
N GLY A 53 -18.18 -27.73 -20.57
CA GLY A 53 -18.41 -26.32 -20.85
C GLY A 53 -17.07 -25.61 -20.74
N ASN A 54 -16.57 -25.18 -21.90
CA ASN A 54 -15.45 -24.29 -22.11
C ASN A 54 -15.32 -23.29 -20.93
N LYS A 55 -14.38 -23.55 -20.01
CA LYS A 55 -13.98 -22.56 -19.02
C LYS A 55 -13.16 -21.53 -19.76
N GLU A 56 -13.86 -20.60 -20.38
CA GLU A 56 -13.30 -19.30 -20.69
C GLU A 56 -12.71 -18.80 -19.37
N GLN A 57 -11.38 -18.73 -19.32
CA GLN A 57 -10.64 -18.34 -18.14
C GLN A 57 -10.98 -16.87 -17.93
N ALA A 58 -11.99 -16.60 -17.10
CA ALA A 58 -12.37 -15.25 -16.75
C ALA A 58 -11.13 -14.56 -16.17
N ASP A 59 -10.63 -13.56 -16.88
CA ASP A 59 -9.57 -12.68 -16.39
C ASP A 59 -10.06 -12.09 -15.07
N GLY A 60 -9.53 -12.61 -13.96
CA GLY A 60 -10.04 -12.41 -12.60
C GLY A 60 -9.85 -10.99 -12.03
N TYR A 61 -9.66 -9.99 -12.90
CA TYR A 61 -9.44 -8.59 -12.54
C TYR A 61 -10.75 -7.79 -12.46
N THR A 62 -11.83 -8.30 -13.08
CA THR A 62 -13.13 -7.62 -13.06
C THR A 62 -13.87 -7.92 -11.75
N SER A 63 -14.24 -6.88 -11.02
CA SER A 63 -14.98 -6.98 -9.77
C SER A 63 -16.29 -7.77 -9.87
N ALA A 64 -16.55 -8.66 -8.90
CA ALA A 64 -17.87 -9.25 -8.65
C ALA A 64 -18.90 -8.24 -8.07
N SER A 65 -18.54 -6.95 -7.96
CA SER A 65 -19.41 -5.90 -7.44
C SER A 65 -20.25 -5.29 -8.55
N SER A 66 -21.56 -5.21 -8.34
CA SER A 66 -22.50 -4.56 -9.27
C SER A 66 -22.34 -3.03 -9.35
N THR A 67 -21.53 -2.44 -8.47
CA THR A 67 -21.31 -0.98 -8.39
C THR A 67 -20.02 -0.51 -9.05
N LYS A 68 -19.15 -1.44 -9.47
CA LYS A 68 -17.87 -1.11 -10.12
C LYS A 68 -17.98 -1.37 -11.61
N THR A 69 -17.41 -0.47 -12.40
CA THR A 69 -17.34 -0.62 -13.85
C THR A 69 -15.89 -0.58 -14.30
N THR A 70 -15.42 -1.65 -14.94
CA THR A 70 -14.13 -1.64 -15.62
C THR A 70 -14.19 -0.71 -16.83
N LEU A 71 -13.30 0.26 -16.88
CA LEU A 71 -13.22 1.26 -17.93
C LEU A 71 -12.48 0.72 -19.14
N THR A 72 -12.98 1.04 -20.34
CA THR A 72 -12.36 0.68 -21.63
C THR A 72 -12.59 1.80 -22.64
N GLY A 73 -11.84 1.77 -23.76
CA GLY A 73 -12.02 2.72 -24.88
C GLY A 73 -11.89 4.19 -24.47
N ASP A 74 -12.80 5.03 -24.98
CA ASP A 74 -12.80 6.48 -24.72
C ASP A 74 -12.90 6.81 -23.22
N ALA A 75 -13.69 6.04 -22.46
CA ALA A 75 -13.85 6.25 -21.03
C ALA A 75 -12.56 5.96 -20.24
N LEU A 76 -11.78 4.97 -20.66
CA LEU A 76 -10.46 4.71 -20.10
C LEU A 76 -9.48 5.84 -20.47
N THR A 77 -9.54 6.31 -21.71
CA THR A 77 -8.69 7.41 -22.19
C THR A 77 -8.95 8.71 -21.42
N GLU A 78 -10.21 9.05 -21.20
CA GLU A 78 -10.61 10.21 -20.40
C GLU A 78 -10.15 10.07 -18.95
N ALA A 79 -10.38 8.91 -18.33
CA ALA A 79 -9.98 8.65 -16.95
C ALA A 79 -8.45 8.73 -16.77
N THR A 80 -7.67 8.10 -17.65
CA THR A 80 -6.21 8.10 -17.58
C THR A 80 -5.61 9.49 -17.84
N THR A 81 -6.21 10.27 -18.74
CA THR A 81 -5.85 11.70 -18.92
C THR A 81 -6.08 12.47 -17.63
N GLY A 82 -7.24 12.31 -16.99
CA GLY A 82 -7.54 12.95 -15.71
C GLY A 82 -6.62 12.48 -14.58
N LEU A 83 -6.19 11.21 -14.57
CA LEU A 83 -5.22 10.67 -13.60
C LEU A 83 -3.84 11.28 -13.76
N VAL A 84 -3.39 11.53 -14.99
CA VAL A 84 -2.13 12.26 -15.27
C VAL A 84 -2.21 13.68 -14.71
N GLU A 85 -3.33 14.38 -14.91
CA GLU A 85 -3.52 15.76 -14.42
C GLU A 85 -3.46 15.89 -12.89
N VAL A 86 -3.87 14.85 -12.15
CA VAL A 86 -3.85 14.87 -10.67
C VAL A 86 -2.74 14.05 -10.02
N SER A 87 -1.83 13.53 -10.84
CA SER A 87 -0.60 12.90 -10.38
C SER A 87 0.21 13.87 -9.51
N SER A 88 0.92 13.36 -8.50
CA SER A 88 1.80 14.19 -7.68
C SER A 88 3.17 14.43 -8.34
N ASP A 89 3.95 15.35 -7.79
CA ASP A 89 5.38 15.41 -8.10
C ASP A 89 6.13 14.29 -7.37
N LEU A 90 7.08 13.66 -8.05
CA LEU A 90 8.02 12.69 -7.47
C LEU A 90 9.34 13.34 -7.02
N ALA A 91 9.48 14.66 -7.18
CA ALA A 91 10.70 15.42 -6.89
C ALA A 91 11.29 15.20 -5.49
N SER A 92 12.62 15.12 -5.45
CA SER A 92 13.38 15.12 -4.20
C SER A 92 13.37 16.50 -3.54
N LEU A 93 13.62 16.57 -2.22
CA LEU A 93 13.77 17.84 -1.51
C LEU A 93 14.89 18.71 -2.11
N ALA A 94 15.98 18.11 -2.59
CA ALA A 94 17.04 18.84 -3.26
C ALA A 94 16.54 19.47 -4.58
N THR A 95 15.79 18.72 -5.38
CA THR A 95 15.21 19.20 -6.64
C THR A 95 14.26 20.37 -6.41
N THR A 96 13.46 20.34 -5.35
CA THR A 96 12.53 21.45 -5.07
C THR A 96 13.21 22.75 -4.63
N GLN A 97 14.51 22.70 -4.29
CA GLN A 97 15.31 23.85 -3.91
C GLN A 97 16.09 24.47 -5.07
N GLU A 98 16.08 23.85 -6.26
CA GLU A 98 16.75 24.38 -7.44
C GLU A 98 16.09 25.66 -7.95
N GLU A 99 16.90 26.60 -8.45
CA GLU A 99 16.39 27.87 -8.98
C GLU A 99 15.49 27.63 -10.20
N GLY A 100 14.25 28.13 -10.13
CA GLY A 100 13.26 27.99 -11.20
C GLY A 100 12.35 26.76 -11.09
N TYR A 101 12.48 25.94 -10.05
CA TYR A 101 11.52 24.88 -9.78
C TYR A 101 10.13 25.44 -9.44
N VAL A 102 9.09 24.86 -10.06
CA VAL A 102 7.68 25.17 -9.81
C VAL A 102 6.97 23.86 -9.50
N ALA A 103 6.50 23.72 -8.27
CA ALA A 103 5.74 22.54 -7.87
C ALA A 103 4.43 22.47 -8.69
N PRO A 104 4.05 21.28 -9.18
CA PRO A 104 2.76 21.10 -9.81
C PRO A 104 1.64 21.31 -8.78
N GLU A 105 0.51 21.85 -9.22
CA GLU A 105 -0.69 21.94 -8.40
C GLU A 105 -1.37 20.56 -8.37
N THR A 106 -1.28 19.85 -7.25
CA THR A 106 -1.81 18.47 -7.15
C THR A 106 -2.75 18.35 -5.95
N ALA A 107 -3.93 17.74 -6.15
CA ALA A 107 -5.00 17.77 -5.17
C ALA A 107 -5.67 16.41 -4.89
N ALA A 108 -5.24 15.32 -5.53
CA ALA A 108 -5.88 14.02 -5.33
C ALA A 108 -5.43 13.34 -4.03
N HIS A 109 -6.40 12.85 -3.27
CA HIS A 109 -6.14 11.98 -2.13
C HIS A 109 -6.02 10.55 -2.64
N VAL A 110 -4.91 9.89 -2.33
CA VAL A 110 -4.59 8.59 -2.89
C VAL A 110 -4.16 7.60 -1.82
N GLN A 111 -4.70 6.39 -1.91
CA GLN A 111 -4.42 5.29 -1.00
C GLN A 111 -3.97 4.07 -1.78
N ILE A 112 -2.99 3.35 -1.26
CA ILE A 112 -2.56 2.07 -1.81
C ILE A 112 -3.02 0.93 -0.91
N LEU A 113 -3.38 -0.18 -1.54
CA LEU A 113 -3.85 -1.39 -0.91
C LEU A 113 -2.99 -2.56 -1.34
N SER A 114 -2.72 -3.44 -0.38
CA SER A 114 -2.09 -4.74 -0.63
C SER A 114 -2.71 -5.79 0.28
N VAL A 115 -2.45 -7.07 -0.02
CA VAL A 115 -2.87 -8.18 0.84
C VAL A 115 -1.70 -8.59 1.71
N ASN A 116 -1.92 -8.56 3.03
CA ASN A 116 -0.93 -9.03 3.99
C ASN A 116 -0.76 -10.55 3.89
N PRO A 117 0.37 -11.11 4.38
CA PRO A 117 0.57 -12.56 4.44
C PRO A 117 -0.52 -13.32 5.21
N THR A 118 -1.23 -12.65 6.11
CA THR A 118 -2.38 -13.17 6.88
C THR A 118 -3.69 -13.24 6.07
N GLY A 119 -3.69 -12.74 4.83
CA GLY A 119 -4.88 -12.63 3.98
C GLY A 119 -5.73 -11.39 4.24
N THR A 120 -5.37 -10.53 5.20
CA THR A 120 -6.09 -9.27 5.45
C THR A 120 -5.63 -8.18 4.50
N VAL A 121 -6.53 -7.25 4.14
CA VAL A 121 -6.17 -6.10 3.31
C VAL A 121 -5.52 -5.02 4.19
N GLY A 122 -4.34 -4.56 3.79
CA GLY A 122 -3.69 -3.38 4.34
C GLY A 122 -3.94 -2.16 3.44
N PHE A 123 -4.13 -0.99 4.03
CA PHE A 123 -4.21 0.29 3.32
C PHE A 123 -3.18 1.27 3.87
N SER A 124 -2.67 2.16 3.03
CA SER A 124 -1.74 3.22 3.43
C SER A 124 -1.95 4.44 2.57
N THR A 125 -1.78 5.63 3.15
CA THR A 125 -1.64 6.86 2.38
C THR A 125 -0.29 6.85 1.67
N ILE A 126 -0.25 7.48 0.51
CA ILE A 126 0.92 7.52 -0.35
C ILE A 126 1.61 8.88 -0.18
N ALA A 127 2.95 8.90 -0.17
CA ALA A 127 3.70 10.16 -0.10
C ALA A 127 3.64 10.92 -1.42
N ALA A 128 3.87 10.20 -2.52
CA ALA A 128 3.80 10.72 -3.88
C ALA A 128 3.46 9.58 -4.86
N TRP A 129 2.77 9.89 -5.95
CA TRP A 129 2.45 8.95 -7.02
C TRP A 129 2.42 9.68 -8.38
N GLN A 130 2.72 8.96 -9.45
CA GLN A 130 2.64 9.50 -10.80
C GLN A 130 2.07 8.47 -11.75
N TYR A 131 1.05 8.87 -12.52
CA TYR A 131 0.53 8.10 -13.64
C TYR A 131 1.35 8.40 -14.90
N GLN A 132 1.70 7.37 -15.66
CA GLN A 132 2.47 7.46 -16.88
C GLN A 132 1.73 6.71 -17.99
N GLN A 133 1.16 7.47 -18.93
CA GLN A 133 0.58 6.90 -20.15
C GLN A 133 1.69 6.45 -21.09
N ASN A 134 1.61 5.20 -21.56
CA ASN A 134 2.59 4.63 -22.48
C ASN A 134 1.94 4.38 -23.84
N GLU A 135 2.33 5.16 -24.85
CA GLU A 135 1.72 5.13 -26.20
C GLU A 135 1.78 3.75 -26.87
N ASP A 136 2.79 2.93 -26.56
CA ASP A 136 3.07 1.64 -27.18
C ASP A 136 2.93 0.44 -26.22
N GLY A 137 2.36 0.63 -25.02
CA GLY A 137 2.49 -0.37 -23.98
C GLY A 137 1.43 -0.32 -22.89
N VAL A 138 1.78 -0.92 -21.75
CA VAL A 138 0.96 -0.93 -20.55
C VAL A 138 1.25 0.35 -19.78
N ASP A 139 0.23 1.13 -19.46
CA ASP A 139 0.37 2.31 -18.61
C ASP A 139 0.99 1.94 -17.27
N GLN A 140 1.75 2.87 -16.70
CA GLN A 140 2.48 2.65 -15.46
C GLN A 140 2.07 3.65 -14.38
N VAL A 141 2.20 3.21 -13.13
CA VAL A 141 2.12 4.08 -11.97
C VAL A 141 3.39 3.90 -11.15
N VAL A 142 4.04 5.00 -10.82
CA VAL A 142 5.12 5.02 -9.83
C VAL A 142 4.53 5.50 -8.51
N VAL A 143 4.76 4.75 -7.44
CA VAL A 143 4.27 5.08 -6.09
C VAL A 143 5.45 5.15 -5.14
N GLN A 144 5.48 6.20 -4.32
CA GLN A 144 6.44 6.36 -3.25
C GLN A 144 5.82 6.04 -1.90
N LEU A 145 6.42 5.06 -1.21
CA LEU A 145 6.00 4.60 0.10
C LEU A 145 7.15 4.70 1.08
N THR A 146 6.86 5.13 2.30
CA THR A 146 7.77 4.93 3.44
C THR A 146 7.79 3.44 3.80
N ASP A 147 8.92 2.95 4.33
CA ASP A 147 9.03 1.57 4.82
C ASP A 147 7.90 1.25 5.81
N GLY A 148 7.15 0.21 5.47
CA GLY A 148 5.91 -0.18 6.13
C GLY A 148 5.34 -1.43 5.48
N GLN A 149 4.28 -1.98 6.06
CA GLN A 149 3.74 -3.28 5.62
C GLN A 149 3.31 -3.27 4.15
N ASN A 150 2.62 -2.23 3.69
CA ASN A 150 2.21 -2.12 2.28
C ASN A 150 3.41 -2.01 1.33
N ALA A 151 4.45 -1.25 1.69
CA ALA A 151 5.67 -1.20 0.90
C ALA A 151 6.29 -2.59 0.76
N ARG A 152 6.44 -3.31 1.88
CA ARG A 152 7.02 -4.67 1.90
C ARG A 152 6.17 -5.68 1.13
N ASN A 153 4.85 -5.60 1.21
CA ASN A 153 3.96 -6.49 0.46
C ASN A 153 4.07 -6.26 -1.06
N LEU A 154 4.44 -5.07 -1.50
CA LEU A 154 4.49 -4.70 -2.92
C LEU A 154 5.92 -4.62 -3.48
N ALA A 155 6.95 -4.71 -2.62
CA ALA A 155 8.36 -4.55 -2.96
C ALA A 155 9.00 -5.77 -3.65
N GLU A 156 8.22 -6.60 -4.33
CA GLU A 156 8.71 -7.71 -5.15
C GLU A 156 8.00 -7.71 -6.51
N VAL A 157 8.76 -7.96 -7.58
CA VAL A 157 8.22 -8.00 -8.95
C VAL A 157 7.17 -9.10 -9.06
N GLY A 158 6.04 -8.77 -9.70
CA GLY A 158 4.87 -9.64 -9.82
C GLY A 158 3.90 -9.56 -8.65
N ASN A 159 4.24 -8.89 -7.55
CA ASN A 159 3.28 -8.65 -6.46
C ASN A 159 2.18 -7.69 -6.92
N ARG A 160 0.99 -7.90 -6.38
CA ARG A 160 -0.22 -7.20 -6.82
C ARG A 160 -0.80 -6.34 -5.73
N GLY A 161 -1.39 -5.23 -6.15
CA GLY A 161 -2.06 -4.29 -5.28
C GLY A 161 -3.12 -3.51 -6.02
N SER A 162 -3.70 -2.54 -5.32
CA SER A 162 -4.61 -1.59 -5.93
C SER A 162 -4.32 -0.20 -5.39
N ILE A 163 -4.54 0.81 -6.22
CA ILE A 163 -4.52 2.22 -5.79
C ILE A 163 -5.91 2.79 -5.97
N ILE A 164 -6.37 3.53 -4.97
CA ILE A 164 -7.63 4.26 -4.99
C ILE A 164 -7.30 5.74 -5.11
N VAL A 165 -7.76 6.36 -6.19
CA VAL A 165 -7.56 7.78 -6.46
C VAL A 165 -8.90 8.50 -6.30
N HIS A 166 -8.94 9.48 -5.40
CA HIS A 166 -10.11 10.34 -5.20
C HIS A 166 -9.91 11.69 -5.87
N ASN A 167 -10.67 11.92 -6.96
CA ASN A 167 -10.64 13.17 -7.71
C ASN A 167 -12.04 13.47 -8.31
N GLY A 168 -13.02 13.75 -7.46
CA GLY A 168 -14.43 13.92 -7.84
C GLY A 168 -15.16 12.59 -8.11
N LEU A 169 -14.52 11.66 -8.81
CA LEU A 169 -14.88 10.23 -8.87
C LEU A 169 -13.81 9.39 -8.17
N TYR A 170 -14.19 8.16 -7.79
CA TYR A 170 -13.25 7.17 -7.28
C TYR A 170 -12.81 6.24 -8.39
N TYR A 171 -11.52 6.28 -8.70
CA TYR A 171 -10.88 5.31 -9.57
C TYR A 171 -10.14 4.27 -8.74
N ILE A 172 -10.24 3.01 -9.16
CA ILE A 172 -9.48 1.89 -8.60
C ILE A 172 -8.62 1.36 -9.72
N LEU A 173 -7.30 1.48 -9.58
CA LEU A 173 -6.38 0.89 -10.54
C LEU A 173 -5.85 -0.40 -9.93
N HIS A 174 -5.87 -1.47 -10.72
CA HIS A 174 -5.31 -2.76 -10.36
C HIS A 174 -3.88 -2.84 -10.89
N LEU A 175 -2.95 -3.22 -10.02
CA LEU A 175 -1.53 -3.00 -10.21
C LEU A 175 -0.74 -4.31 -10.12
N GLU A 176 0.34 -4.39 -10.88
CA GLU A 176 1.37 -5.42 -10.76
C GLU A 176 2.75 -4.78 -10.72
N THR A 177 3.54 -5.08 -9.69
CA THR A 177 4.88 -4.53 -9.50
C THR A 177 5.80 -4.99 -10.63
N VAL A 178 6.47 -4.03 -11.27
CA VAL A 178 7.48 -4.30 -12.31
C VAL A 178 8.89 -3.84 -11.95
N ALA A 179 9.01 -2.85 -11.07
CA ALA A 179 10.31 -2.40 -10.56
C ALA A 179 10.18 -1.82 -9.15
N VAL A 180 11.26 -1.94 -8.38
CA VAL A 180 11.35 -1.44 -7.00
C VAL A 180 12.72 -0.84 -6.79
N ASP A 181 12.76 0.44 -6.47
CA ASP A 181 13.97 1.14 -6.04
C ASP A 181 13.83 1.53 -4.57
N VAL A 182 14.85 1.23 -3.76
CA VAL A 182 14.86 1.56 -2.33
C VAL A 182 15.93 2.59 -2.06
N LEU A 183 15.52 3.74 -1.53
CA LEU A 183 16.42 4.72 -0.94
C LEU A 183 16.52 4.47 0.56
N GLU A 184 17.61 3.82 0.96
CA GLU A 184 17.89 3.56 2.37
C GLU A 184 18.07 4.86 3.16
N TYR A 185 17.51 4.87 4.38
CA TYR A 185 17.77 5.98 5.29
C TYR A 185 19.22 5.98 5.75
N THR A 186 19.91 7.05 5.39
CA THR A 186 21.17 7.45 5.99
C THR A 186 21.10 8.94 6.27
N GLU A 187 21.83 9.41 7.29
CA GLU A 187 21.93 10.85 7.56
C GLU A 187 22.47 11.60 6.33
N GLU A 188 23.38 10.99 5.57
CA GLU A 188 23.91 11.56 4.32
C GLU A 188 22.82 11.73 3.26
N ASN A 189 22.06 10.67 2.94
CA ASN A 189 20.97 10.74 1.95
C ASN A 189 19.90 11.75 2.36
N PHE A 190 19.57 11.80 3.65
CA PHE A 190 18.59 12.73 4.19
C PHE A 190 19.07 14.18 4.10
N ASN A 191 20.30 14.46 4.54
CA ASN A 191 20.86 15.81 4.51
C ASN A 191 21.15 16.31 3.09
N ASN A 192 21.44 15.41 2.16
CA ASN A 192 21.56 15.72 0.74
C ASN A 192 20.19 15.92 0.05
N GLY A 193 19.07 15.80 0.78
CA GLY A 193 17.74 16.05 0.26
C GLY A 193 17.26 15.04 -0.79
N LEU A 194 17.80 13.81 -0.78
CA LEU A 194 17.50 12.80 -1.79
C LEU A 194 16.12 12.16 -1.65
N PHE A 195 15.54 12.23 -0.46
CA PHE A 195 14.17 11.79 -0.21
C PHE A 195 13.19 12.74 -0.89
N ASN A 196 12.02 12.23 -1.26
CA ASN A 196 10.95 13.05 -1.78
C ASN A 196 10.58 14.16 -0.78
N TYR A 197 10.21 15.33 -1.28
CA TYR A 197 9.91 16.47 -0.41
C TYR A 197 8.73 16.20 0.55
N ALA A 198 7.82 15.31 0.18
CA ALA A 198 6.67 14.86 0.97
C ALA A 198 6.98 13.62 1.84
N TYR A 199 8.24 13.18 1.91
CA TYR A 199 8.64 12.02 2.71
C TYR A 199 8.41 12.24 4.21
N THR A 200 7.66 11.33 4.84
CA THR A 200 7.21 11.45 6.23
C THR A 200 7.98 10.56 7.23
N GLY A 201 8.81 9.63 6.75
CA GLY A 201 9.47 8.62 7.59
C GLY A 201 10.69 9.10 8.38
N ALA A 202 11.07 10.38 8.29
CA ALA A 202 12.31 10.91 8.86
C ALA A 202 12.40 10.72 10.38
N ALA A 203 11.28 10.85 11.09
CA ALA A 203 11.22 10.64 12.55
C ALA A 203 11.54 9.18 12.95
N HIS A 204 11.32 8.24 12.03
CA HIS A 204 11.56 6.82 12.22
C HIS A 204 12.79 6.31 11.48
N GLN A 205 13.54 7.20 10.79
CA GLN A 205 14.71 6.84 10.00
C GLN A 205 14.40 5.71 9.01
N ALA A 206 13.22 5.77 8.37
CA ALA A 206 12.71 4.69 7.54
C ALA A 206 13.20 4.80 6.09
N SER A 207 13.38 3.69 5.39
CA SER A 207 13.72 3.75 3.96
C SER A 207 12.52 4.22 3.13
N GLN A 208 12.77 4.77 1.94
CA GLN A 208 11.74 5.13 0.97
C GLN A 208 11.77 4.11 -0.18
N TYR A 209 10.60 3.59 -0.55
CA TYR A 209 10.41 2.71 -1.69
C TYR A 209 9.77 3.50 -2.82
N ASN A 210 10.38 3.45 -4.00
CA ASN A 210 9.77 3.88 -5.26
C ASN A 210 9.40 2.62 -6.03
N ILE A 211 8.11 2.31 -6.09
CA ILE A 211 7.61 1.09 -6.72
C ILE A 211 6.91 1.47 -8.01
N THR A 212 7.36 0.88 -9.11
CA THR A 212 6.73 1.03 -10.43
C THR A 212 5.81 -0.16 -10.67
N PHE A 213 4.59 0.13 -11.07
CA PHE A 213 3.55 -0.83 -11.36
C PHE A 213 3.10 -0.72 -12.81
N ASN A 214 2.81 -1.85 -13.43
CA ASN A 214 1.93 -1.90 -14.59
C ASN A 214 0.48 -1.74 -14.12
N VAL A 215 -0.32 -0.98 -14.87
CA VAL A 215 -1.77 -0.88 -14.68
C VAL A 215 -2.45 -1.99 -15.46
N LEU A 216 -3.03 -2.94 -14.74
CA LEU A 216 -3.72 -4.09 -15.33
C LEU A 216 -5.16 -3.76 -15.75
N ALA A 217 -5.84 -2.93 -14.95
CA ALA A 217 -7.20 -2.50 -15.21
C ALA A 217 -7.50 -1.21 -14.42
N VAL A 218 -8.44 -0.41 -14.93
CA VAL A 218 -8.98 0.74 -14.24
C VAL A 218 -10.48 0.53 -14.07
N GLU A 219 -10.97 0.65 -12.84
CA GLU A 219 -12.38 0.64 -12.51
C GLU A 219 -12.82 2.01 -12.00
N SER A 220 -14.08 2.37 -12.25
CA SER A 220 -14.73 3.51 -11.59
C SER A 220 -15.86 3.04 -10.68
N THR A 221 -16.11 3.79 -9.61
CA THR A 221 -17.28 3.61 -8.74
C THR A 221 -17.92 4.97 -8.41
N PRO A 222 -19.26 5.07 -8.47
CA PRO A 222 -19.98 6.28 -8.08
C PRO A 222 -20.07 6.46 -6.54
N VAL A 223 -19.69 5.44 -5.77
CA VAL A 223 -19.83 5.43 -4.31
C VAL A 223 -18.56 5.95 -3.65
N ALA A 224 -18.71 6.91 -2.72
CA ALA A 224 -17.67 7.28 -1.77
C ALA A 224 -17.26 6.05 -0.97
N LEU A 225 -16.05 5.55 -1.20
CA LEU A 225 -15.62 4.28 -0.62
C LEU A 225 -15.38 4.36 0.88
N LEU A 226 -15.38 5.56 1.49
CA LEU A 226 -15.48 5.89 2.92
C LEU A 226 -15.37 7.43 3.03
N ASP A 227 -16.38 8.09 3.58
CA ASP A 227 -16.26 9.45 4.16
C ASP A 227 -15.99 9.32 5.67
#